data_AF-A0A7X7PLT9-F1
#
_entry.id   AF-A0A7X7PLT9-F1
#
_cell.length_a   1.000
_cell.length_b   1.000
_cell.length_c   1.000
_cell.angle_alpha   90.00
_cell.angle_beta   90.00
_cell.angle_gamma   90.00
#
_symmetry.space_group_name_H-M   'P 1'
#
loop_
_entity.id
_entity.type
_entity.pdbx_description
1 polymer ?
#
loop_
_entity_poly.entity_id
_entity_poly.type
_entity_poly.pdbx_seq_one_letter_code
_entity_poly.pdbx_strand_id
1 'polypeptide(L)' 'MRLRCDRGTLVDRLAVLARAVSTRSALPVLSGILLQASEERLNLYATDMEISVRATLASTIDEPGDVVVPAR' A
#
# COMPACT_ATOMS: atom_id res chain seq x y z
N MET A 1 13.45 -2.97 4.60
CA MET A 1 12.61 -1.80 4.28
C MET A 1 12.44 -0.95 5.52
N ARG A 2 12.83 0.33 5.45
CA ARG A 2 12.72 1.31 6.54
C ARG A 2 12.40 2.68 5.96
N LEU A 3 11.32 3.30 6.42
CA LEU A 3 10.84 4.59 5.91
C LEU A 3 10.18 5.42 7.01
N ARG A 4 10.04 6.73 6.75
CA ARG A 4 9.34 7.70 7.60
C ARG A 4 8.48 8.61 6.74
N CYS A 5 7.20 8.76 7.08
CA CYS A 5 6.25 9.59 6.34
C CYS A 5 5.23 10.24 7.28
N ASP A 6 4.44 11.18 6.74
CA ASP A 6 3.34 11.79 7.48
C ASP A 6 2.23 10.77 7.75
N ARG A 7 1.83 10.68 9.03
CA ARG A 7 0.82 9.72 9.49
C ARG A 7 -0.55 10.01 8.87
N GLY A 8 -0.96 11.27 8.80
CA GLY A 8 -2.29 11.65 8.28
C GLY A 8 -2.43 11.24 6.82
N THR A 9 -1.46 11.63 6.01
CA THR A 9 -1.37 11.28 4.59
C THR A 9 -1.36 9.77 4.40
N LEU A 10 -0.57 9.02 5.17
CA LEU A 10 -0.53 7.56 5.06
C LEU A 10 -1.90 6.93 5.35
N VAL A 11 -2.57 7.33 6.43
CA VAL A 11 -3.89 6.82 6.81
C VAL A 11 -4.92 7.12 5.72
N ASP A 12 -4.94 8.34 5.19
CA ASP A 12 -5.87 8.75 4.14
C ASP A 12 -5.69 7.92 2.86
N ARG A 13 -4.42 7.68 2.45
CA ARG A 13 -4.16 6.84 1.27
C ARG A 13 -4.53 5.38 1.51
N LEU A 14 -4.21 4.82 2.69
CA LEU A 14 -4.57 3.43 3.02
C LEU A 14 -6.09 3.23 3.03
N ALA A 15 -6.87 4.20 3.53
CA ALA A 15 -8.33 4.14 3.51
C ALA A 15 -8.91 4.07 2.08
N VAL A 16 -8.30 4.81 1.14
CA VAL A 16 -8.67 4.74 -0.28
C VAL A 16 -8.33 3.37 -0.88
N LEU A 17 -7.14 2.86 -0.60
CA LEU A 17 -6.64 1.57 -1.11
C LEU A 17 -7.45 0.38 -0.58
N ALA A 18 -7.88 0.43 0.68
CA ALA A 18 -8.66 -0.63 1.32
C ALA A 18 -9.98 -0.97 0.60
N ARG A 19 -10.49 -0.07 -0.25
CA ARG A 19 -11.70 -0.30 -1.07
C ARG A 19 -11.49 -1.25 -2.23
N ALA A 20 -10.25 -1.44 -2.69
CA ALA A 20 -9.89 -2.32 -3.80
C ALA A 20 -9.28 -3.65 -3.33
N VAL A 21 -9.20 -3.87 -2.02
CA VAL A 21 -8.71 -5.10 -1.43
C VAL A 21 -9.83 -6.13 -1.39
N SER A 22 -9.54 -7.36 -1.82
CA SER A 22 -10.54 -8.42 -1.77
C SER A 22 -10.73 -8.93 -0.34
N THR A 23 -11.98 -8.99 0.11
CA THR A 23 -12.34 -9.50 1.46
C THR A 23 -12.73 -10.98 1.47
N ARG A 24 -12.86 -11.61 0.29
CA ARG A 24 -13.34 -13.00 0.13
C ARG A 24 -12.58 -13.79 -0.94
N SER A 25 -11.43 -13.30 -1.40
CA SER A 25 -10.67 -13.98 -2.45
C SER A 25 -10.09 -15.31 -1.97
N ALA A 26 -10.06 -16.30 -2.86
CA ALA A 26 -9.28 -17.53 -2.68
C ALA A 26 -7.77 -17.30 -2.73
N LEU A 27 -7.32 -16.10 -3.12
CA LEU A 27 -5.92 -15.67 -3.16
C LEU A 27 -5.62 -14.73 -1.98
N PRO A 28 -4.99 -15.21 -0.89
CA PRO A 28 -4.73 -14.40 0.30
C PRO A 28 -3.91 -13.14 0.04
N VAL A 29 -3.04 -13.15 -0.98
CA VAL A 29 -2.24 -11.97 -1.36
C VAL A 29 -3.11 -10.76 -1.76
N LEU A 30 -4.33 -11.00 -2.25
CA LEU A 30 -5.28 -9.95 -2.64
C LEU A 30 -6.02 -9.33 -1.44
N SER A 31 -5.80 -9.82 -0.22
CA SER A 31 -6.31 -9.19 1.01
C SER A 31 -5.34 -8.17 1.62
N GLY A 32 -4.25 -7.86 0.92
CA GLY A 32 -3.21 -6.94 1.35
C GLY A 32 -3.05 -5.70 0.45
N ILE A 33 -2.22 -4.79 0.91
CA ILE A 33 -1.76 -3.61 0.17
C ILE A 33 -0.26 -3.76 -0.05
N LEU A 34 0.18 -3.65 -1.30
CA LEU A 34 1.59 -3.57 -1.64
C LEU A 34 2.13 -2.18 -1.30
N LEU A 35 3.12 -2.13 -0.43
CA LEU A 35 3.94 -0.98 -0.12
C LEU A 35 5.25 -1.08 -0.91
N GLN A 36 5.55 -0.07 -1.71
CA GLN A 36 6.76 -0.02 -2.53
C GLN A 36 7.56 1.23 -2.20
N ALA A 37 8.62 1.07 -1.42
CA ALA A 37 9.47 2.15 -0.95
C ALA A 37 10.70 2.30 -1.86
N SER A 38 10.73 3.39 -2.62
CA SER A 38 11.79 3.68 -3.58
C SER A 38 12.01 5.18 -3.67
N GLU A 39 13.27 5.61 -3.81
CA GLU A 39 13.65 7.02 -3.90
C GLU A 39 13.11 7.82 -2.71
N GLU A 40 12.33 8.89 -2.93
CA GLU A 40 11.70 9.74 -1.90
C GLU A 40 10.18 9.50 -1.81
N ARG A 41 9.71 8.32 -2.25
CA ARG A 41 8.29 8.02 -2.37
C ARG A 41 7.92 6.64 -1.86
N LEU A 42 6.71 6.57 -1.30
CA LEU A 42 6.02 5.32 -1.00
C LEU A 42 4.87 5.16 -1.98
N ASN A 43 4.95 4.15 -2.85
CA ASN A 43 3.85 3.75 -3.71
C ASN A 43 3.01 2.68 -3.01
N LEU A 44 1.69 2.77 -3.19
CA LEU A 44 0.70 1.90 -2.58
C LEU A 44 -0.17 1.30 -3.68
N TYR A 45 -0.39 -0.02 -3.64
CA TYR A 45 -1.22 -0.72 -4.63
C TYR A 45 -2.15 -1.72 -3.96
N ALA A 46 -3.40 -1.80 -4.45
CA ALA A 46 -4.39 -2.78 -4.04
C ALA A 46 -5.24 -3.18 -5.25
N THR A 47 -5.63 -4.45 -5.32
CA THR A 47 -6.49 -4.97 -6.38
C THR A 47 -7.24 -6.22 -5.94
N ASP A 48 -8.41 -6.42 -6.54
CA ASP A 48 -9.20 -7.65 -6.47
C ASP A 48 -9.31 -8.36 -7.84
N MET A 49 -8.47 -7.97 -8.81
CA MET A 49 -8.45 -8.37 -10.23
C MET A 49 -9.51 -7.70 -11.12
N GLU A 50 -10.51 -7.02 -10.56
CA GLU A 50 -11.49 -6.24 -11.34
C GLU A 50 -11.20 -4.74 -11.22
N ILE A 51 -10.88 -4.30 -10.01
CA ILE A 51 -10.54 -2.93 -9.68
C ILE A 51 -9.09 -2.90 -9.19
N SER A 52 -8.35 -1.90 -9.65
CA SER A 52 -6.99 -1.62 -9.17
C SER A 52 -6.91 -0.17 -8.71
N VAL A 53 -6.37 0.05 -7.51
CA VAL A 53 -6.15 1.39 -6.96
C VAL A 53 -4.68 1.57 -6.68
N ARG A 54 -4.17 2.74 -7.06
CA ARG A 54 -2.80 3.18 -6.78
C ARG A 54 -2.83 4.51 -6.05
N ALA A 55 -1.99 4.64 -5.03
CA ALA A 55 -1.68 5.92 -4.42
C ALA A 55 -0.17 6.09 -4.25
N THR A 56 0.26 7.32 -4.05
CA THR A 56 1.65 7.65 -3.73
C THR A 56 1.69 8.73 -2.68
N LEU A 57 2.73 8.74 -1.87
CA LEU A 57 3.03 9.83 -0.93
C LEU A 57 4.53 10.06 -0.85
N ALA A 58 4.91 11.29 -0.51
CA ALA A 58 6.28 11.62 -0.15
C ALA A 58 6.66 10.90 1.15
N SER A 59 7.88 10.35 1.17
CA SER A 59 8.41 9.63 2.32
C SER A 59 9.92 9.71 2.33
N THR A 60 10.53 9.83 3.52
CA THR A 60 11.95 9.60 3.69
C THR A 60 12.20 8.10 3.69
N ILE A 61 13.06 7.61 2.79
CA ILE A 61 13.40 6.19 2.68
C ILE A 61 14.82 6.00 3.22
N ASP A 62 14.94 5.26 4.33
CA ASP A 62 16.25 4.89 4.92
C ASP A 62 16.77 3.61 4.28
N GLU A 63 15.87 2.67 3.97
CA GLU A 63 16.18 1.40 3.32
C GLU A 63 15.03 1.06 2.37
N PRO A 64 15.28 1.03 1.04
CA PRO A 64 14.25 0.72 0.07
C PRO A 64 13.74 -0.72 0.23
N GLY A 65 12.61 -1.01 -0.42
CA GLY A 65 12.08 -2.36 -0.48
C GLY A 65 10.57 -2.39 -0.57
N ASP A 66 10.09 -3.62 -0.76
CA ASP A 66 8.71 -3.89 -1.12
C ASP A 66 8.13 -4.87 -0.12
N VAL A 67 6.90 -4.64 0.33
CA VAL A 67 6.21 -5.54 1.24
C VAL A 67 4.70 -5.48 1.03
N VAL A 68 4.04 -6.63 1.14
CA VAL A 68 2.58 -6.70 1.22
C VAL A 68 2.19 -6.74 2.69
N VAL A 69 1.34 -5.80 3.10
CA VAL A 69 0.76 -5.76 4.45
C VAL A 69 -0.72 -6.10 4.40
N PRO A 70 -1.27 -6.85 5.38
CA PRO A 70 -2.71 -7.03 5.50
C PRO A 70 -3.41 -5.67 5.56
N ALA A 71 -4.53 -5.54 4.84
CA ALA A 71 -5.32 -4.30 4.87
C ALA A 71 -6.19 -4.16 6.12
N ARG A 72 -6.28 -5.23 6.94
CA ARG A 72 -7.06 -5.34 8.18
C ARG A 72 -6.30 -6.18 9.20
#